data_AF-A0A5B6U380-F1
#
_entry.id   AF-A0A5B6U380-F1
#
_cell.length_a   1.000
_cell.length_b   1.000
_cell.length_c   1.000
_cell.angle_alpha   90.00
_cell.angle_beta   90.00
_cell.angle_gamma   90.00
#
_symmetry.space_group_name_H-M   'P 1'
#
loop_
_entity.id
_entity.type
_entity.pdbx_description
1 polymer ?
#
loop_
_entity_poly.entity_id
_entity_poly.type
_entity_poly.pdbx_seq_one_letter_code
_entity_poly.pdbx_strand_id
1 'polypeptide(L)'
;MADETDAGPSRAKARPARRKPVSPSAAKRPRPKRTKKTLGDDFLAAVRADFRAHGAGVLAEVRADKPDQYLKIVLSVLPKDIDAAINQLDTLSDILFEVIVRKFRPASEE
;
A
#
# COMPACT_ATOMS: atom_id res chain seq x y z
N MET A 1 -43.98 66.00 -28.19
CA MET A 1 -43.61 64.76 -28.89
C MET A 1 -42.29 64.31 -28.29
N ALA A 2 -42.27 63.13 -27.66
CA ALA A 2 -41.10 62.46 -27.05
C ALA A 2 -40.01 62.21 -28.12
N ASP A 3 -38.74 62.49 -27.84
CA ASP A 3 -37.74 61.58 -27.22
C ASP A 3 -37.61 60.27 -28.00
N GLU A 4 -36.46 60.04 -28.65
CA GLU A 4 -35.49 59.00 -28.25
C GLU A 4 -34.33 58.94 -29.26
N THR A 5 -33.11 59.07 -28.74
CA THR A 5 -31.84 58.90 -29.43
C THR A 5 -31.47 57.42 -29.51
N ASP A 6 -31.14 56.89 -30.69
CA ASP A 6 -30.43 55.61 -30.80
C ASP A 6 -29.19 55.77 -31.69
N ALA A 7 -28.04 55.94 -31.04
CA ALA A 7 -26.73 55.87 -31.67
C ALA A 7 -26.05 54.58 -31.20
N GLY A 8 -26.20 53.51 -31.99
CA GLY A 8 -25.57 52.21 -31.72
C GLY A 8 -24.02 52.26 -31.72
N PRO A 9 -23.34 51.39 -30.95
CA PRO A 9 -21.90 51.51 -30.74
C PRO A 9 -21.09 51.00 -31.94
N SER A 10 -20.11 51.82 -32.35
CA SER A 10 -19.10 51.52 -33.37
C SER A 10 -18.19 50.36 -32.92
N ARG A 11 -18.15 49.29 -33.73
CA ARG A 11 -17.39 48.06 -33.48
C ARG A 11 -15.90 48.29 -33.80
N ALA A 12 -15.10 48.61 -32.79
CA ALA A 12 -13.66 48.78 -32.93
C ALA A 12 -12.98 47.46 -33.36
N LYS A 13 -12.18 47.50 -34.44
CA LYS A 13 -11.43 46.36 -34.98
C LYS A 13 -10.33 45.91 -33.99
N ALA A 14 -10.36 44.64 -33.58
CA ALA A 14 -9.35 44.04 -32.71
C ALA A 14 -7.99 43.90 -33.43
N ARG A 15 -6.91 44.41 -32.81
CA ARG A 15 -5.53 44.23 -33.29
C ARG A 15 -5.06 42.80 -32.94
N PRO A 16 -4.38 42.08 -33.85
CA PRO A 16 -3.91 40.73 -33.54
C PRO A 16 -2.74 40.76 -32.54
N ALA A 17 -2.80 39.91 -31.53
CA ALA A 17 -1.74 39.74 -30.54
C ALA A 17 -0.49 39.13 -31.18
N ARG A 18 0.60 39.90 -31.21
CA ARG A 18 1.91 39.45 -31.71
C ARG A 18 2.48 38.40 -30.75
N ARG A 19 2.58 37.14 -31.20
CA ARG A 19 3.26 36.06 -30.45
C ARG A 19 4.76 36.37 -30.37
N LYS A 20 5.33 36.36 -29.17
CA LYS A 20 6.79 36.45 -28.96
C LYS A 20 7.46 35.17 -29.45
N PRO A 21 8.62 35.24 -30.13
CA PRO A 21 9.34 34.05 -30.56
C PRO A 21 9.92 33.32 -29.34
N VAL A 22 9.67 32.02 -29.25
CA VAL A 22 10.25 31.13 -28.24
C VAL A 22 11.70 30.89 -28.65
N SER A 23 12.66 31.26 -27.80
CA SER A 23 14.09 31.02 -28.07
C SER A 23 14.39 29.51 -28.03
N PRO A 24 15.14 28.95 -29.01
CA PRO A 24 15.42 27.52 -29.07
C PRO A 24 16.50 27.05 -28.07
N SER A 25 17.09 27.96 -27.28
CA SER A 25 18.23 27.67 -26.40
C SER A 25 17.84 27.09 -25.03
N ALA A 26 16.55 27.07 -24.66
CA ALA A 26 16.10 26.45 -23.42
C ALA A 26 15.75 24.96 -23.60
N ALA A 27 16.71 24.16 -24.08
CA ALA A 27 16.61 22.70 -23.92
C ALA A 27 16.68 22.38 -22.42
N LYS A 28 15.52 22.33 -21.77
CA LYS A 28 15.38 21.99 -20.35
C LYS A 28 15.99 20.60 -20.15
N ARG A 29 17.14 20.53 -19.47
CA ARG A 29 17.67 19.26 -18.95
C ARG A 29 16.52 18.52 -18.25
N PRO A 30 16.26 17.24 -18.56
CA PRO A 30 15.20 16.50 -17.90
C PRO A 30 15.47 16.51 -16.41
N ARG A 31 14.51 17.01 -15.61
CA ARG A 31 14.61 16.95 -14.15
C ARG A 31 14.81 15.49 -13.76
N PRO A 32 15.79 15.17 -12.90
CA PRO A 32 15.98 13.80 -12.45
C PRO A 32 14.65 13.30 -11.87
N LYS A 33 14.23 12.11 -12.33
CA LYS A 33 12.98 11.49 -11.92
C LYS A 33 13.08 11.24 -10.41
N ARG A 34 12.52 12.14 -9.60
CA ARG A 34 12.44 11.94 -8.15
C ARG A 34 11.53 10.74 -7.93
N THR A 35 12.10 9.60 -7.55
CA THR A 35 11.35 8.45 -7.06
C THR A 35 10.49 8.98 -5.91
N LYS A 36 9.18 9.07 -6.14
CA LYS A 36 8.26 9.51 -5.10
C LYS A 36 8.26 8.37 -4.08
N LYS A 37 8.92 8.57 -2.93
CA LYS A 37 8.63 7.72 -1.76
C LYS A 37 7.13 7.83 -1.54
N THR A 38 6.44 6.72 -1.70
CA THR A 38 5.00 6.68 -1.56
C THR A 38 4.67 6.52 -0.08
N LEU A 39 3.49 6.98 0.34
CA LEU A 39 2.96 6.69 1.68
C LEU A 39 2.98 5.17 1.96
N GLY A 40 2.82 4.34 0.92
CA GLY A 40 2.93 2.88 1.03
C GLY A 40 4.33 2.39 1.37
N ASP A 41 5.38 2.99 0.80
CA ASP A 41 6.77 2.63 1.11
C ASP A 41 7.12 2.97 2.56
N ASP A 42 6.69 4.13 3.04
CA ASP A 42 6.93 4.58 4.40
C ASP A 42 6.14 3.73 5.42
N PHE A 43 4.90 3.34 5.09
CA PHE A 43 4.12 2.40 5.90
C PHE A 43 4.80 1.02 6.01
N LEU A 44 5.25 0.46 4.87
CA LEU A 44 5.93 -0.84 4.88
C LEU A 44 7.25 -0.79 5.67
N ALA A 45 7.98 0.32 5.57
CA ALA A 45 9.18 0.54 6.36
C ALA A 45 8.88 0.59 7.87
N ALA A 46 7.80 1.26 8.27
CA ALA A 46 7.36 1.33 9.66
C ALA A 46 6.95 -0.06 10.20
N VAL A 47 6.12 -0.81 9.46
CA VAL A 47 5.71 -2.17 9.85
C VAL A 47 6.92 -3.10 9.97
N ARG A 48 7.89 -2.99 9.06
CA ARG A 48 9.13 -3.79 9.14
C ARG A 48 9.96 -3.42 10.37
N ALA A 49 10.05 -2.14 10.71
CA ALA A 49 10.79 -1.69 11.89
C ALA A 49 10.13 -2.19 13.18
N ASP A 50 8.80 -2.10 13.25
CA ASP A 50 8.00 -2.60 14.37
C ASP A 50 8.18 -4.11 14.56
N PHE A 51 8.06 -4.88 13.48
CA PHE A 51 8.28 -6.33 13.54
C PHE A 51 9.72 -6.70 13.98
N ARG A 52 10.72 -5.91 13.62
CA ARG A 52 12.11 -6.14 14.07
C ARG A 52 12.29 -5.86 15.56
N ALA A 53 11.60 -4.85 16.08
CA ALA A 53 11.69 -4.47 17.50
C ALA A 53 10.86 -5.39 18.40
N HIS A 54 9.68 -5.81 17.95
CA HIS A 54 8.67 -6.45 18.80
C HIS A 54 8.22 -7.83 18.30
N GLY A 55 8.40 -8.14 17.02
CA GLY A 55 7.80 -9.31 16.38
C GLY A 55 8.21 -10.64 17.00
N ALA A 56 9.46 -10.78 17.45
CA ALA A 56 9.91 -12.01 18.13
C ALA A 56 9.19 -12.25 19.46
N GLY A 57 8.95 -11.19 20.24
CA GLY A 57 8.20 -11.26 21.50
C GLY A 57 6.74 -11.62 21.27
N VAL A 58 6.08 -10.93 20.33
CA VAL A 58 4.69 -11.22 19.95
C VAL A 58 4.54 -12.66 19.44
N LEU A 59 5.47 -13.14 18.59
CA LEU A 59 5.43 -14.52 18.12
C LEU A 59 5.63 -15.55 19.25
N ALA A 60 6.43 -15.22 20.26
CA ALA A 60 6.61 -16.09 21.43
C ALA A 60 5.33 -16.15 22.28
N GLU A 61 4.69 -15.01 22.53
CA GLU A 61 3.40 -14.93 23.24
C GLU A 61 2.31 -15.70 22.47
N VAL A 62 2.17 -15.47 21.17
CA VAL A 62 1.19 -16.18 20.34
C VAL A 62 1.48 -17.69 20.33
N ARG A 63 2.74 -18.12 20.30
CA ARG A 63 3.09 -19.55 20.39
C ARG A 63 2.63 -20.16 21.72
N ALA A 64 2.72 -19.43 22.82
CA ALA A 64 2.30 -19.90 24.13
C ALA A 64 0.76 -19.91 24.25
N ASP A 65 0.09 -18.83 23.88
CA ASP A 65 -1.35 -18.64 24.10
C ASP A 65 -2.20 -19.27 22.99
N LYS A 66 -1.86 -19.02 21.73
CA LYS A 66 -2.61 -19.38 20.51
C LYS A 66 -1.71 -20.07 19.46
N PRO A 67 -1.20 -21.28 19.77
CA PRO A 67 -0.28 -22.01 18.90
C PRO A 67 -0.87 -22.35 17.53
N ASP A 68 -2.18 -22.50 17.43
CA ASP A 68 -2.90 -22.65 16.17
C ASP A 68 -2.70 -21.42 15.27
N GLN A 69 -2.90 -20.22 15.82
CA GLN A 69 -2.68 -18.97 15.09
C GLN A 69 -1.22 -18.78 14.71
N TYR A 70 -0.28 -19.15 15.59
CA TYR A 70 1.15 -19.14 15.28
C TYR A 70 1.49 -20.01 14.07
N LEU A 71 1.00 -21.26 14.03
CA LEU A 71 1.25 -22.18 12.92
C LEU A 71 0.64 -21.69 11.61
N LYS A 72 -0.56 -21.08 11.65
CA LYS A 72 -1.17 -20.44 10.47
C LYS A 72 -0.31 -19.29 9.92
N ILE A 73 0.23 -18.44 10.80
CA ILE A 73 1.15 -17.36 10.41
C ILE A 73 2.40 -17.94 9.73
N VAL A 74 3.03 -18.95 10.33
CA VAL A 74 4.21 -19.62 9.75
C VAL A 74 3.88 -20.15 8.35
N LEU A 75 2.75 -20.83 8.19
CA LEU A 75 2.29 -21.39 6.91
C LEU A 75 2.10 -20.30 5.85
N SER A 76 1.48 -19.17 6.22
CA SER A 76 1.19 -18.07 5.28
C SER A 76 2.42 -17.36 4.71
N VAL A 77 3.57 -17.45 5.40
CA VAL A 77 4.84 -16.85 4.96
C VAL A 77 5.63 -17.81 4.08
N LEU A 78 5.34 -19.11 4.17
CA LEU A 78 6.00 -20.11 3.35
C LEU A 78 5.52 -20.02 1.88
N PRO A 79 6.42 -20.22 0.91
CA PRO A 79 6.03 -20.40 -0.49
C PRO A 79 5.00 -21.53 -0.63
N LYS A 80 3.96 -21.29 -1.44
CA LYS A 80 2.87 -22.25 -1.66
C LYS A 80 3.31 -23.54 -2.35
N ASP A 81 4.43 -23.46 -3.08
CA ASP A 81 4.97 -24.56 -3.89
C ASP A 81 5.95 -25.47 -3.12
N ILE A 82 6.13 -25.25 -1.81
CA ILE A 82 6.75 -26.26 -0.94
C ILE A 82 5.80 -27.46 -0.92
N ASP A 83 6.29 -28.64 -1.34
CA ASP A 83 5.53 -29.88 -1.55
C ASP A 83 4.19 -29.92 -0.81
N ALA A 84 3.08 -30.00 -1.56
CA ALA A 84 1.70 -29.91 -1.07
C ALA A 84 1.34 -30.90 0.07
N ALA A 85 2.21 -31.89 0.35
CA ALA A 85 2.13 -32.76 1.51
C ALA A 85 2.40 -32.04 2.85
N ILE A 86 3.19 -30.95 2.87
CA ILE A 86 3.50 -30.17 4.07
C ILE A 86 2.41 -29.10 4.33
N ASN A 87 1.82 -28.54 3.28
CA ASN A 87 0.79 -27.49 3.37
C ASN A 87 -0.66 -28.04 3.54
N GLN A 88 -0.85 -29.32 3.88
CA GLN A 88 -2.20 -29.90 4.06
C GLN A 88 -2.99 -29.28 5.23
N LEU A 89 -2.35 -28.46 6.06
CA LEU A 89 -3.01 -27.73 7.14
C LEU A 89 -4.09 -26.77 6.63
N ASP A 90 -3.95 -26.20 5.42
CA ASP A 90 -4.98 -25.34 4.81
C ASP A 90 -6.27 -26.11 4.46
N THR A 91 -6.17 -27.44 4.28
CA THR A 91 -7.34 -28.30 4.02
C THR A 91 -8.02 -28.80 5.29
N LEU A 92 -7.40 -28.63 6.45
CA LEU A 92 -8.02 -28.99 7.72
C LEU A 92 -9.02 -27.89 8.12
N SER A 93 -10.18 -28.31 8.62
CA SER A 93 -11.10 -27.35 9.23
C SER A 93 -10.47 -26.76 10.50
N ASP A 94 -10.80 -25.50 10.80
CA ASP A 94 -10.26 -24.79 11.98
C ASP A 94 -10.47 -25.58 13.28
N ILE A 95 -11.64 -26.19 13.43
CA ILE A 95 -11.99 -27.03 14.59
C ILE A 95 -11.06 -28.24 14.70
N LEU A 96 -10.80 -28.94 13.58
CA LEU A 96 -9.93 -30.11 13.59
C LEU A 96 -8.48 -29.74 13.88
N PHE A 97 -8.04 -28.61 13.35
CA PHE A 97 -6.70 -28.09 13.58
C PHE A 97 -6.48 -27.74 15.05
N GLU A 98 -7.43 -27.05 15.70
CA GLU A 98 -7.37 -26.76 17.13
C GLU A 98 -7.27 -28.03 17.99
N VAL A 99 -8.04 -29.07 17.64
CA VAL A 99 -8.02 -30.36 18.35
C VAL A 99 -6.65 -31.03 18.26
N ILE A 100 -6.03 -31.02 17.08
CA ILE A 100 -4.68 -31.58 16.86
C ILE A 100 -3.67 -30.82 17.71
N VAL A 101 -3.67 -29.49 17.64
CA VAL A 101 -2.72 -28.66 18.40
C VAL A 101 -2.88 -28.87 19.91
N ARG A 102 -4.12 -28.94 20.41
CA ARG A 102 -4.39 -29.21 21.83
C ARG A 102 -3.92 -30.59 22.27
N LYS A 103 -4.02 -31.60 21.41
CA LYS A 103 -3.57 -32.97 21.71
C LYS A 103 -2.05 -33.06 21.87
N PHE A 104 -1.29 -32.24 21.15
CA PHE A 104 0.17 -32.26 21.16
C PHE A 104 0.81 -31.17 22.04
N ARG A 105 0.01 -30.27 22.65
CA ARG A 105 0.50 -29.34 23.66
C ARG A 105 0.80 -30.15 24.93
N PRO A 106 2.07 -30.29 25.37
CA PRO A 106 2.36 -30.90 26.65
C PRO A 106 1.68 -30.07 27.75
N ALA A 107 1.06 -30.74 28.73
CA ALA A 107 0.62 -30.06 29.93
C ALA A 107 1.84 -29.39 30.53
N SER A 108 1.79 -28.07 30.70
CA SER A 108 2.81 -27.34 31.43
C SER A 108 2.92 -27.99 32.81
N GLU A 109 3.96 -28.80 33.02
CA GLU A 109 4.25 -29.32 34.35
C GLU A 109 4.65 -28.12 35.22
N GLU A 110 3.93 -27.97 36.32
CA GLU A 110 4.02 -26.91 37.33
C GLU A 110 5.30 -27.03 38.18
#